data_AF-A0A250YIG5-F1
#
_entry.id   AF-A0A250YIG5-F1
#
_cell.length_a   1.000
_cell.length_b   1.000
_cell.length_c   1.000
_cell.angle_alpha   90.00
_cell.angle_beta   90.00
_cell.angle_gamma   90.00
#
_symmetry.space_group_name_H-M   'P 1'
#
loop_
_entity.id
_entity.type
_entity.pdbx_description
1 polymer ?
#
loop_
_entity_poly.entity_id
_entity_poly.type
_entity_poly.pdbx_seq_one_letter_code
_entity_poly.pdbx_strand_id
1 'polypeptide(L)'
;MPRKVKPAENGKEEGRPYKQAKVEAAGGPSILNFANPSSLFESLISPIKTETFFKEFWEQKPLFIQRNDPVVAAYYQSLFRLTDLKSFCNRGMYYGRDLNVCRCVNGKKKVLNKDGRAHFLQLRKDFDQKRATIQFHQPQRFKDELWRIQEKLECYFGSLVGSNVYITPAGSQGLPPHYDDVEVFILQLEGEKHWRLYTPTVALAREYSIENEARIGTPTHEFTLKPGDLLYFPRGTIHQADTPAGLAHSTHVTISTYQNNSWGDFLLDTISGLVFETAKENVELRTGISRQLLMQVETTTVARRRLSGFLRTLADRLEGTKELLSSDMKKDFVMHRLPPYYVGDGTELLTPGGKLPRLDSRVGLQFKDHIVLTVGPDQDQSDESREKVVYLYHSLKNKRETHMMGNEEEIEFHGLRFPLSHVDALKQIWNNSAISVKDLKLTTDEEKESLVLSLWTECLIQVV
;
A
#
# COMPACT_ATOMS: atom_id res chain seq x y z
N MET A 1 80.89 -23.34 -7.27
CA MET A 1 80.50 -21.93 -7.55
C MET A 1 80.82 -21.62 -9.00
N PRO A 2 80.19 -20.63 -9.68
CA PRO A 2 79.24 -19.62 -9.20
C PRO A 2 77.78 -19.81 -9.72
N ARG A 3 76.82 -19.01 -9.22
CA ARG A 3 75.42 -18.94 -9.70
C ARG A 3 75.02 -17.48 -9.99
N LYS A 4 74.59 -17.19 -11.24
CA LYS A 4 73.87 -15.99 -11.78
C LYS A 4 73.62 -16.26 -13.30
N VAL A 5 72.58 -15.78 -14.00
CA VAL A 5 71.29 -15.16 -13.60
C VAL A 5 70.29 -15.22 -14.79
N LYS A 6 68.98 -15.43 -14.52
CA LYS A 6 67.79 -15.17 -15.42
C LYS A 6 67.64 -15.96 -16.75
N PRO A 7 66.47 -15.89 -17.44
CA PRO A 7 65.18 -15.27 -17.09
C PRO A 7 64.01 -16.28 -16.99
N ALA A 8 62.79 -15.77 -16.72
CA ALA A 8 61.56 -16.56 -16.61
C ALA A 8 60.55 -16.16 -17.69
N GLU A 9 59.77 -17.12 -18.22
CA GLU A 9 58.46 -16.85 -18.81
C GLU A 9 57.56 -18.10 -18.84
N ASN A 10 56.26 -17.87 -18.64
CA ASN A 10 55.09 -18.68 -19.01
C ASN A 10 54.97 -20.17 -18.63
N GLY A 11 54.08 -20.43 -17.66
CA GLY A 11 53.30 -21.66 -17.54
C GLY A 11 51.86 -21.31 -17.12
N LYS A 12 50.86 -21.73 -17.91
CA LYS A 12 49.43 -21.63 -17.53
C LYS A 12 49.11 -22.74 -16.53
N GLU A 13 48.26 -22.47 -15.54
CA GLU A 13 47.55 -23.50 -14.79
C GLU A 13 46.07 -23.20 -14.70
N GLU A 14 45.26 -24.25 -14.82
CA GLU A 14 43.80 -24.20 -14.91
C GLU A 14 43.13 -24.30 -13.54
N GLY A 15 41.88 -23.84 -13.46
CA GLY A 15 41.22 -23.60 -12.18
C GLY A 15 40.67 -24.85 -11.47
N ARG A 16 40.55 -24.73 -10.14
CA ARG A 16 39.52 -25.43 -9.36
C ARG A 16 38.73 -24.41 -8.51
N PRO A 17 37.40 -24.57 -8.36
CA PRO A 17 36.56 -23.53 -7.80
C PRO A 17 36.66 -23.45 -6.28
N TYR A 18 36.75 -22.23 -5.75
CA TYR A 18 36.58 -21.98 -4.32
C TYR A 18 35.13 -22.29 -3.91
N LYS A 19 34.96 -23.19 -2.93
CA LYS A 19 33.66 -23.43 -2.29
C LYS A 19 33.22 -22.16 -1.57
N GLN A 20 32.14 -21.52 -2.03
CA GLN A 20 31.39 -20.59 -1.20
C GLN A 20 30.77 -21.37 -0.04
N ALA A 21 31.08 -20.98 1.19
CA ALA A 21 30.35 -21.46 2.35
C ALA A 21 28.94 -20.87 2.30
N LYS A 22 27.91 -21.72 2.38
CA LYS A 22 26.55 -21.29 2.72
C LYS A 22 26.61 -20.57 4.07
N VAL A 23 26.25 -19.30 4.10
CA VAL A 23 25.85 -18.64 5.34
C VAL A 23 24.40 -19.01 5.57
N GLU A 24 24.17 -20.03 6.38
CA GLU A 24 22.82 -20.31 6.89
C GLU A 24 22.41 -19.18 7.82
N ALA A 25 21.23 -18.60 7.57
CA ALA A 25 20.70 -17.51 8.38
C ALA A 25 20.24 -18.05 9.74
N ALA A 26 21.12 -17.99 10.74
CA ALA A 26 20.78 -18.31 12.12
C ALA A 26 19.73 -17.30 12.64
N GLY A 27 18.53 -17.80 12.95
CA GLY A 27 17.43 -16.96 13.42
C GLY A 27 17.65 -16.44 14.85
N GLY A 28 17.91 -15.14 14.98
CA GLY A 28 17.62 -14.40 16.20
C GLY A 28 16.11 -14.10 16.32
N PRO A 29 15.63 -13.61 17.48
CA PRO A 29 14.26 -13.13 17.60
C PRO A 29 14.02 -12.00 16.59
N SER A 30 12.98 -12.14 15.77
CA SER A 30 12.66 -11.16 14.73
C SER A 30 12.20 -9.85 15.36
N ILE A 31 12.79 -8.72 14.95
CA ILE A 31 12.50 -7.39 15.50
C ILE A 31 11.05 -6.96 15.21
N LEU A 32 10.51 -7.36 14.05
CA LEU A 32 9.09 -7.24 13.72
C LEU A 32 8.46 -8.63 13.64
N ASN A 33 7.25 -8.79 14.14
CA ASN A 33 6.57 -10.08 14.19
C ASN A 33 5.69 -10.30 12.95
N PHE A 34 6.25 -10.94 11.93
CA PHE A 34 5.57 -11.22 10.66
C PHE A 34 4.59 -12.42 10.69
N ALA A 35 4.18 -12.93 11.86
CA ALA A 35 3.28 -14.08 11.96
C ALA A 35 1.89 -13.84 11.35
N ASN A 36 1.37 -12.61 11.44
CA ASN A 36 0.11 -12.16 10.86
C ASN A 36 0.09 -10.61 10.77
N PRO A 37 -0.86 -9.98 10.05
CA PRO A 37 -0.94 -8.53 9.91
C PRO A 37 -0.98 -7.75 11.24
N SER A 38 -1.77 -8.22 12.21
CA SER A 38 -1.92 -7.56 13.52
C SER A 38 -0.62 -7.59 14.32
N SER A 39 0.02 -8.75 14.41
CA SER A 39 1.29 -8.90 15.11
C SER A 39 2.43 -8.08 14.48
N LEU A 40 2.40 -7.86 13.16
CA LEU A 40 3.34 -6.94 12.53
C LEU A 40 3.11 -5.52 13.06
N PHE A 41 1.87 -5.03 12.97
CA PHE A 41 1.56 -3.66 13.38
C PHE A 41 1.83 -3.43 14.87
N GLU A 42 1.41 -4.36 15.74
CA GLU A 42 1.75 -4.39 17.18
C GLU A 42 3.26 -4.25 17.42
N SER A 43 4.08 -5.03 16.72
CA SER A 43 5.54 -4.94 16.85
C SER A 43 6.13 -3.64 16.30
N LEU A 44 5.54 -3.09 15.24
CA LEU A 44 5.97 -1.85 14.59
C LEU A 44 5.77 -0.62 15.50
N ILE A 45 4.63 -0.54 16.20
CA ILE A 45 4.32 0.55 17.14
C ILE A 45 4.66 0.24 18.60
N SER A 46 5.31 -0.89 18.89
CA SER A 46 5.76 -1.25 20.24
C SER A 46 6.61 -0.13 20.88
N PRO A 47 6.37 0.23 22.16
CA PRO A 47 5.52 -0.45 23.14
C PRO A 47 4.05 0.01 23.19
N ILE A 48 3.58 0.84 22.25
CA ILE A 48 2.21 1.33 22.23
C ILE A 48 1.25 0.20 21.81
N LYS A 49 0.19 0.01 22.59
CA LYS A 49 -0.86 -0.96 22.26
C LYS A 49 -1.72 -0.46 21.09
N THR A 50 -2.19 -1.38 20.26
CA THR A 50 -3.03 -1.06 19.08
C THR A 50 -4.35 -0.42 19.47
N GLU A 51 -4.97 -0.83 20.58
CA GLU A 51 -6.21 -0.20 21.06
C GLU A 51 -5.97 1.23 21.53
N THR A 52 -4.83 1.50 22.18
CA THR A 52 -4.41 2.86 22.56
C THR A 52 -4.11 3.71 21.33
N PHE A 53 -3.40 3.14 20.33
CA PHE A 53 -3.08 3.82 19.09
C PHE A 53 -4.35 4.30 18.35
N PHE A 54 -5.28 3.39 18.07
CA PHE A 54 -6.49 3.75 17.32
C PHE A 54 -7.46 4.63 18.12
N LYS A 55 -7.49 4.49 19.45
CA LYS A 55 -8.37 5.31 20.30
C LYS A 55 -7.85 6.73 20.50
N GLU A 56 -6.54 6.94 20.61
CA GLU A 56 -5.98 8.20 21.10
C GLU A 56 -5.08 8.95 20.10
N PHE A 57 -4.56 8.28 19.07
CA PHE A 57 -3.57 8.85 18.14
C PHE A 57 -4.06 8.87 16.70
N TRP A 58 -4.58 7.75 16.20
CA TRP A 58 -5.08 7.62 14.84
C TRP A 58 -6.11 8.72 14.49
N GLU A 59 -5.87 9.41 13.38
CA GLU A 59 -6.67 10.54 12.88
C GLU A 59 -6.87 11.70 13.89
N GLN A 60 -6.07 11.76 14.96
CA GLN A 60 -6.24 12.72 16.05
C GLN A 60 -4.99 13.53 16.38
N LYS A 61 -3.83 12.89 16.61
CA LYS A 61 -2.61 13.59 17.05
C LYS A 61 -1.33 12.81 16.72
N PRO A 62 -0.17 13.49 16.61
CA PRO A 62 1.12 12.83 16.44
C PRO A 62 1.48 11.85 17.57
N LEU A 63 2.23 10.81 17.21
CA LEU A 63 2.84 9.85 18.12
C LEU A 63 4.33 9.73 17.79
N PHE A 64 5.20 10.14 18.72
CA PHE A 64 6.64 9.91 18.64
C PHE A 64 7.03 8.76 19.57
N ILE A 65 7.61 7.70 19.00
CA ILE A 65 8.18 6.56 19.72
C ILE A 65 9.70 6.66 19.63
N GLN A 66 10.30 7.26 20.66
CA GLN A 66 11.74 7.26 20.83
C GLN A 66 12.22 5.90 21.32
N ARG A 67 13.23 5.33 20.65
CA ARG A 67 13.86 4.06 21.01
C ARG A 67 15.35 4.25 21.27
N ASN A 68 15.91 3.35 22.08
CA ASN A 68 17.34 3.27 22.33
C ASN A 68 17.80 1.81 22.28
N ASP A 69 17.35 1.11 21.23
CA ASP A 69 17.64 -0.30 20.98
C ASP A 69 18.56 -0.42 19.75
N PRO A 70 19.85 -0.82 19.93
CA PRO A 70 20.80 -0.97 18.83
C PRO A 70 20.39 -2.02 17.78
N VAL A 71 19.59 -3.02 18.15
CA VAL A 71 19.14 -4.09 17.23
C VAL A 71 17.99 -3.58 16.37
N VAL A 72 17.05 -2.82 16.95
CA VAL A 72 16.00 -2.11 16.18
C VAL A 72 16.63 -1.09 15.23
N ALA A 73 17.61 -0.32 15.72
CA ALA A 73 18.35 0.65 14.90
C ALA A 73 19.04 -0.01 13.69
N ALA A 74 19.75 -1.12 13.92
CA ALA A 74 20.41 -1.88 12.85
C ALA A 74 19.41 -2.51 11.85
N TYR A 75 18.26 -2.97 12.35
CA TYR A 75 17.18 -3.49 11.52
C TYR A 75 16.56 -2.41 10.64
N TYR A 76 16.21 -1.23 11.20
CA TYR A 76 15.73 -0.08 10.42
C TYR A 76 16.76 0.34 9.36
N GLN A 77 18.04 0.45 9.72
CA GLN A 77 19.11 0.74 8.74
C GLN A 77 19.22 -0.31 7.61
N SER A 78 18.71 -1.53 7.77
CA SER A 78 18.72 -2.53 6.68
C SER A 78 17.65 -2.28 5.61
N LEU A 79 16.54 -1.62 5.98
CA LEU A 79 15.36 -1.40 5.13
C LEU A 79 15.68 -0.57 3.88
N PHE A 80 16.54 0.46 4.00
CA PHE A 80 17.07 1.23 2.88
C PHE A 80 18.33 2.00 3.29
N ARG A 81 19.34 2.06 2.43
CA ARG A 81 20.59 2.83 2.67
C ARG A 81 20.91 3.75 1.52
N LEU A 82 21.62 4.85 1.79
CA LEU A 82 22.17 5.73 0.73
C LEU A 82 23.06 4.96 -0.27
N THR A 83 23.72 3.89 0.16
CA THR A 83 24.53 3.02 -0.72
C THR A 83 23.70 2.25 -1.75
N ASP A 84 22.43 1.97 -1.47
CA ASP A 84 21.57 1.14 -2.33
C ASP A 84 21.25 1.84 -3.66
N LEU A 85 21.25 3.18 -3.67
CA LEU A 85 21.02 4.02 -4.86
C LEU A 85 21.93 3.65 -6.04
N LYS A 86 23.18 3.23 -5.78
CA LYS A 86 24.10 2.82 -6.86
C LYS A 86 23.57 1.59 -7.60
N SER A 87 23.00 0.63 -6.88
CA SER A 87 22.40 -0.58 -7.45
C SER A 87 21.12 -0.24 -8.23
N PHE A 88 20.26 0.60 -7.66
CA PHE A 88 19.02 1.00 -8.33
C PHE A 88 19.27 1.81 -9.60
N CYS A 89 20.19 2.79 -9.59
CA CYS A 89 20.57 3.50 -10.82
C CYS A 89 21.07 2.57 -11.94
N ASN A 90 21.79 1.50 -11.60
CA ASN A 90 22.23 0.50 -12.58
C ASN A 90 21.06 -0.33 -13.16
N ARG A 91 19.98 -0.55 -12.38
CA ARG A 91 18.72 -1.16 -12.85
C ARG A 91 17.87 -0.22 -13.73
N GLY A 92 18.19 1.08 -13.76
CA GLY A 92 17.56 2.06 -14.63
C GLY A 92 16.39 2.81 -14.00
N MET A 93 16.67 3.69 -13.04
CA MET A 93 15.68 4.62 -12.44
C MET A 93 15.50 5.88 -13.30
N TYR A 94 14.32 6.49 -13.24
CA TYR A 94 14.00 7.74 -13.92
C TYR A 94 13.64 8.86 -12.94
N TYR A 95 14.05 10.09 -13.26
CA TYR A 95 13.60 11.27 -12.51
C TYR A 95 12.09 11.48 -12.67
N GLY A 96 11.44 12.04 -11.64
CA GLY A 96 9.98 12.24 -11.59
C GLY A 96 9.24 10.94 -11.25
N ARG A 97 9.50 9.87 -12.02
CA ARG A 97 8.90 8.55 -11.83
C ARG A 97 9.43 7.85 -10.57
N ASP A 98 10.70 7.45 -10.57
CA ASP A 98 11.27 6.61 -9.51
C ASP A 98 11.96 7.41 -8.40
N LEU A 99 12.42 8.63 -8.70
CA LEU A 99 13.00 9.53 -7.72
C LEU A 99 12.89 11.00 -8.11
N ASN A 100 12.96 11.86 -7.10
CA ASN A 100 13.06 13.30 -7.19
C ASN A 100 14.33 13.79 -6.47
N VAL A 101 14.88 14.91 -6.93
CA VAL A 101 15.95 15.65 -6.25
C VAL A 101 15.47 17.07 -5.99
N CYS A 102 15.50 17.52 -4.74
CA CYS A 102 14.96 18.81 -4.35
C CYS A 102 15.73 19.44 -3.19
N ARG A 103 15.52 20.74 -2.97
CA ARG A 103 15.98 21.43 -1.74
C ARG A 103 15.03 22.57 -1.38
N CYS A 104 14.93 22.90 -0.10
CA CYS A 104 14.22 24.10 0.33
C CYS A 104 15.09 25.34 0.05
N VAL A 105 14.51 26.39 -0.52
CA VAL A 105 15.13 27.71 -0.68
C VAL A 105 14.06 28.76 -0.37
N ASN A 106 14.29 29.60 0.64
CA ASN A 106 13.40 30.70 1.03
C ASN A 106 11.93 30.24 1.18
N GLY A 107 11.69 29.15 1.91
CA GLY A 107 10.36 28.58 2.12
C GLY A 107 9.72 27.91 0.89
N LYS A 108 10.48 27.62 -0.18
CA LYS A 108 9.95 26.99 -1.40
C LYS A 108 10.74 25.74 -1.81
N LYS A 109 10.02 24.70 -2.27
CA LYS A 109 10.60 23.48 -2.86
C LYS A 109 11.23 23.82 -4.21
N LYS A 110 12.56 23.79 -4.32
CA LYS A 110 13.27 23.88 -5.60
C LYS A 110 13.60 22.47 -6.10
N VAL A 111 12.92 22.05 -7.17
CA VAL A 111 13.22 20.80 -7.89
C VAL A 111 14.51 20.96 -8.69
N LEU A 112 15.30 19.88 -8.72
CA LEU A 112 16.65 19.80 -9.31
C LEU A 112 16.78 18.63 -10.30
N ASN A 113 15.68 17.92 -10.57
CA ASN A 113 15.57 16.81 -11.52
C ASN A 113 16.24 17.11 -12.87
N LYS A 114 16.62 16.04 -13.55
CA LYS A 114 17.01 16.03 -14.97
C LYS A 114 16.00 15.23 -15.76
N ASP A 115 16.03 15.36 -17.07
CA ASP A 115 15.17 14.57 -17.94
C ASP A 115 15.72 13.14 -18.05
N GLY A 116 14.83 12.15 -18.11
CA GLY A 116 15.18 10.75 -18.33
C GLY A 116 15.84 10.04 -17.14
N ARG A 117 16.87 9.23 -17.44
CA ARG A 117 17.47 8.26 -16.50
C ARG A 117 18.33 8.94 -15.42
N ALA A 118 18.14 8.53 -14.17
CA ALA A 118 18.92 8.98 -13.03
C ALA A 118 20.22 8.17 -12.86
N HIS A 119 21.36 8.86 -12.94
CA HIS A 119 22.70 8.28 -12.76
C HIS A 119 23.26 8.57 -11.37
N PHE A 120 23.82 7.56 -10.70
CA PHE A 120 24.31 7.65 -9.31
C PHE A 120 25.33 8.78 -9.09
N LEU A 121 26.26 9.00 -10.04
CA LEU A 121 27.25 10.10 -9.94
C LEU A 121 26.59 11.49 -9.98
N GLN A 122 25.49 11.66 -10.71
CA GLN A 122 24.76 12.92 -10.77
C GLN A 122 23.96 13.14 -9.47
N LEU A 123 23.31 12.09 -8.94
CA LEU A 123 22.65 12.13 -7.64
C LEU A 123 23.63 12.50 -6.52
N ARG A 124 24.80 11.85 -6.49
CA ARG A 124 25.89 12.20 -5.55
C ARG A 124 26.35 13.64 -5.71
N LYS A 125 26.60 14.10 -6.94
CA LYS A 125 27.00 15.50 -7.20
C LYS A 125 25.98 16.50 -6.65
N ASP A 126 24.70 16.27 -6.86
CA ASP A 126 23.65 17.20 -6.37
C ASP A 126 23.46 17.11 -4.85
N PHE A 127 23.58 15.92 -4.27
CA PHE A 127 23.56 15.68 -2.83
C PHE A 127 24.74 16.37 -2.12
N ASP A 128 25.97 16.04 -2.53
CA ASP A 128 27.20 16.50 -1.88
C ASP A 128 27.47 18.00 -2.12
N GLN A 129 27.29 18.49 -3.36
CA GLN A 129 27.66 19.87 -3.76
C GLN A 129 26.51 20.88 -3.65
N LYS A 130 25.26 20.49 -3.95
CA LYS A 130 24.11 21.40 -3.92
C LYS A 130 23.27 21.29 -2.65
N ARG A 131 23.65 20.38 -1.74
CA ARG A 131 22.96 20.02 -0.50
C ARG A 131 21.50 19.57 -0.74
N ALA A 132 21.27 18.89 -1.85
CA ALA A 132 19.96 18.43 -2.27
C ALA A 132 19.52 17.16 -1.53
N THR A 133 18.24 17.11 -1.16
CA THR A 133 17.57 15.89 -0.72
C THR A 133 17.19 15.03 -1.92
N ILE A 134 17.43 13.73 -1.80
CA ILE A 134 16.94 12.70 -2.72
C ILE A 134 15.68 12.11 -2.11
N GLN A 135 14.58 12.10 -2.87
CA GLN A 135 13.32 11.43 -2.56
C GLN A 135 13.20 10.23 -3.50
N PHE A 136 13.14 9.01 -3.01
CA PHE A 136 13.01 7.79 -3.81
C PHE A 136 11.61 7.20 -3.63
N HIS A 137 10.92 6.93 -4.73
CA HIS A 137 9.52 6.50 -4.73
C HIS A 137 9.39 4.98 -4.77
N GLN A 138 8.50 4.45 -3.93
CA GLN A 138 8.06 3.07 -3.93
C GLN A 138 9.24 2.06 -3.84
N PRO A 139 10.08 2.14 -2.78
CA PRO A 139 11.23 1.24 -2.57
C PRO A 139 10.83 -0.23 -2.39
N GLN A 140 9.59 -0.54 -1.98
CA GLN A 140 9.07 -1.92 -1.86
C GLN A 140 9.21 -2.72 -3.15
N ARG A 141 9.21 -2.05 -4.32
CA ARG A 141 9.45 -2.66 -5.64
C ARG A 141 10.84 -3.31 -5.76
N PHE A 142 11.78 -2.95 -4.87
CA PHE A 142 13.19 -3.35 -4.96
C PHE A 142 13.81 -3.84 -3.65
N LYS A 143 13.19 -3.56 -2.49
CA LYS A 143 13.62 -4.00 -1.16
C LYS A 143 12.60 -4.98 -0.58
N ASP A 144 13.02 -6.21 -0.33
CA ASP A 144 12.11 -7.32 0.03
C ASP A 144 11.48 -7.13 1.41
N GLU A 145 12.24 -6.64 2.40
CA GLU A 145 11.69 -6.39 3.73
C GLU A 145 10.64 -5.26 3.73
N LEU A 146 10.80 -4.25 2.86
CA LEU A 146 9.79 -3.19 2.70
C LEU A 146 8.53 -3.69 1.99
N TRP A 147 8.66 -4.62 1.02
CA TRP A 147 7.50 -5.33 0.47
C TRP A 147 6.79 -6.15 1.55
N ARG A 148 7.53 -6.93 2.34
CA ARG A 148 6.99 -7.75 3.43
C ARG A 148 6.27 -6.93 4.50
N ILE A 149 6.82 -5.77 4.87
CA ILE A 149 6.18 -4.83 5.80
C ILE A 149 4.92 -4.24 5.15
N GLN A 150 5.03 -3.67 3.95
CA GLN A 150 3.92 -2.93 3.34
C GLN A 150 2.74 -3.85 2.97
N GLU A 151 2.97 -5.04 2.42
CA GLU A 151 1.90 -6.01 2.12
C GLU A 151 1.09 -6.40 3.36
N LYS A 152 1.78 -6.65 4.48
CA LYS A 152 1.15 -6.99 5.76
C LYS A 152 0.41 -5.79 6.36
N LEU A 153 0.89 -4.58 6.15
CA LEU A 153 0.15 -3.36 6.51
C LEU A 153 -1.08 -3.14 5.62
N GLU A 154 -1.05 -3.49 4.32
CA GLU A 154 -2.24 -3.46 3.45
C GLU A 154 -3.31 -4.45 3.92
N CYS A 155 -2.89 -5.66 4.35
CA CYS A 155 -3.79 -6.61 4.99
C CYS A 155 -4.39 -6.06 6.30
N TYR A 156 -3.61 -5.32 7.09
CA TYR A 156 -4.04 -4.77 8.37
C TYR A 156 -5.00 -3.58 8.24
N PHE A 157 -4.70 -2.66 7.32
CA PHE A 157 -5.46 -1.42 7.13
C PHE A 157 -6.63 -1.54 6.15
N GLY A 158 -6.62 -2.54 5.26
CA GLY A 158 -7.61 -2.62 4.16
C GLY A 158 -7.53 -1.44 3.19
N SER A 159 -6.33 -0.85 3.05
CA SER A 159 -6.02 0.32 2.23
C SER A 159 -4.64 0.15 1.62
N LEU A 160 -4.38 0.79 0.47
CA LEU A 160 -3.08 0.75 -0.19
C LEU A 160 -1.98 1.34 0.71
N VAL A 161 -0.78 0.74 0.67
CA VAL A 161 0.36 1.21 1.48
C VAL A 161 1.57 1.49 0.60
N GLY A 162 1.72 2.76 0.21
CA GLY A 162 2.91 3.28 -0.47
C GLY A 162 4.06 3.58 0.49
N SER A 163 5.24 3.86 -0.05
CA SER A 163 6.30 4.50 0.74
C SER A 163 7.26 5.36 -0.09
N ASN A 164 7.88 6.32 0.58
CA ASN A 164 8.90 7.21 0.03
C ASN A 164 10.13 7.26 0.96
N VAL A 165 11.33 7.16 0.40
CA VAL A 165 12.58 7.32 1.16
C VAL A 165 13.14 8.72 0.94
N TYR A 166 13.48 9.42 2.02
CA TYR A 166 14.08 10.74 1.96
C TYR A 166 15.48 10.71 2.53
N ILE A 167 16.46 11.08 1.70
CA ILE A 167 17.87 11.18 2.09
C ILE A 167 18.29 12.65 2.01
N THR A 168 18.62 13.25 3.15
CA THR A 168 18.97 14.67 3.27
C THR A 168 20.41 14.81 3.79
N PRO A 169 21.30 15.55 3.10
CA PRO A 169 22.67 15.75 3.56
C PRO A 169 22.72 16.68 4.78
N ALA A 170 23.79 16.57 5.59
CA ALA A 170 23.93 17.38 6.79
C ALA A 170 23.92 18.90 6.53
N GLY A 171 23.35 19.64 7.49
CA GLY A 171 23.17 21.10 7.43
C GLY A 171 22.19 21.54 6.33
N SER A 172 21.15 20.76 6.02
CA SER A 172 20.22 21.09 4.94
C SER A 172 18.78 20.63 5.18
N GLN A 173 17.85 21.26 4.44
CA GLN A 173 16.41 21.00 4.46
C GLN A 173 15.93 20.71 3.02
N GLY A 174 15.21 19.60 2.84
CA GLY A 174 14.72 19.15 1.53
C GLY A 174 13.45 19.85 1.07
N LEU A 175 12.48 20.00 1.97
CA LEU A 175 11.13 20.46 1.70
C LEU A 175 10.76 21.64 2.63
N PRO A 176 9.95 22.61 2.18
CA PRO A 176 9.35 23.62 3.04
C PRO A 176 8.30 22.99 3.99
N PRO A 177 7.72 23.74 4.94
CA PRO A 177 6.53 23.30 5.66
C PRO A 177 5.41 22.89 4.70
N HIS A 178 4.77 21.76 4.97
CA HIS A 178 3.65 21.22 4.21
C HIS A 178 2.83 20.26 5.05
N TYR A 179 1.64 19.91 4.56
CA TYR A 179 0.91 18.72 5.00
C TYR A 179 0.61 17.82 3.80
N ASP A 180 0.51 16.52 4.08
CA ASP A 180 0.13 15.48 3.12
C ASP A 180 -1.35 15.06 3.29
N ASP A 181 -1.87 14.32 2.31
CA ASP A 181 -3.22 13.77 2.20
C ASP A 181 -3.35 12.32 2.69
N VAL A 182 -2.32 11.82 3.38
CA VAL A 182 -2.15 10.42 3.81
C VAL A 182 -1.78 10.29 5.28
N GLU A 183 -2.19 9.18 5.89
CA GLU A 183 -1.73 8.77 7.22
C GLU A 183 -0.30 8.21 7.09
N VAL A 184 0.64 8.70 7.90
CA VAL A 184 2.07 8.37 7.72
C VAL A 184 2.74 7.75 8.94
N PHE A 185 3.61 6.78 8.69
CA PHE A 185 4.54 6.16 9.64
C PHE A 185 5.96 6.35 9.13
N ILE A 186 6.73 7.21 9.80
CA ILE A 186 8.11 7.56 9.47
C ILE A 186 9.05 6.73 10.34
N LEU A 187 9.91 5.95 9.69
CA LEU A 187 10.94 5.13 10.32
C LEU A 187 12.30 5.77 10.00
N GLN A 188 13.03 6.20 11.03
CA GLN A 188 14.37 6.78 10.86
C GLN A 188 15.40 5.66 10.69
N LEU A 189 16.14 5.67 9.58
CA LEU A 189 17.00 4.55 9.16
C LEU A 189 18.49 4.86 9.30
N GLU A 190 18.92 6.07 8.95
CA GLU A 190 20.34 6.50 9.05
C GLU A 190 20.43 7.93 9.58
N GLY A 191 21.43 8.18 10.44
CA GLY A 191 21.70 9.50 11.02
C GLY A 191 20.53 10.08 11.82
N GLU A 192 20.57 11.40 12.05
CA GLU A 192 19.56 12.09 12.87
C GLU A 192 18.87 13.20 12.07
N LYS A 193 17.58 13.43 12.34
CA LYS A 193 16.82 14.51 11.69
C LYS A 193 16.01 15.29 12.70
N HIS A 194 16.11 16.61 12.65
CA HIS A 194 15.31 17.53 13.45
C HIS A 194 13.94 17.70 12.79
N TRP A 195 12.87 17.56 13.57
CA TRP A 195 11.48 17.62 13.12
C TRP A 195 10.69 18.64 13.92
N ARG A 196 9.87 19.41 13.21
CA ARG A 196 8.90 20.35 13.79
C ARG A 196 7.52 20.03 13.21
N LEU A 197 6.55 19.77 14.09
CA LEU A 197 5.15 19.50 13.76
C LEU A 197 4.28 20.65 14.26
N TYR A 198 3.20 20.97 13.55
CA TYR A 198 2.33 22.11 13.85
C TYR A 198 0.86 21.69 13.77
N THR A 199 -0.03 22.52 14.32
CA THR A 199 -1.48 22.35 14.20
C THR A 199 -1.91 22.37 12.73
N PRO A 200 -2.79 21.46 12.27
CA PRO A 200 -3.29 21.48 10.90
C PRO A 200 -4.06 22.79 10.59
N THR A 201 -3.77 23.42 9.44
CA THR A 201 -4.64 24.46 8.85
C THR A 201 -5.92 23.85 8.27
N VAL A 202 -5.84 22.61 7.78
CA VAL A 202 -6.96 21.78 7.36
C VAL A 202 -6.85 20.41 8.04
N ALA A 203 -7.69 20.16 9.04
CA ALA A 203 -7.69 18.89 9.76
C ALA A 203 -8.17 17.74 8.85
N LEU A 204 -7.47 16.60 8.87
CA LEU A 204 -7.74 15.43 8.02
C LEU A 204 -7.86 15.76 6.52
N ALA A 205 -6.99 16.65 6.04
CA ALA A 205 -6.94 17.10 4.66
C ALA A 205 -6.88 15.93 3.66
N ARG A 206 -7.66 16.04 2.56
CA ARG A 206 -7.70 15.09 1.43
C ARG A 206 -6.83 15.52 0.24
N GLU A 207 -6.04 16.57 0.42
CA GLU A 207 -5.16 17.15 -0.60
C GLU A 207 -3.83 17.54 0.03
N TYR A 208 -2.75 17.56 -0.76
CA TYR A 208 -1.43 18.04 -0.33
C TYR A 208 -1.35 19.58 -0.41
N SER A 209 -0.68 20.24 0.55
CA SER A 209 -0.42 21.69 0.48
C SER A 209 0.93 22.09 1.06
N ILE A 210 1.59 23.07 0.41
CA ILE A 210 2.75 23.77 0.97
C ILE A 210 2.27 24.96 1.78
N GLU A 211 2.76 25.06 3.01
CA GLU A 211 2.35 26.09 3.95
C GLU A 211 3.41 27.17 4.17
N ASN A 212 2.95 28.38 4.46
CA ASN A 212 3.84 29.51 4.71
C ASN A 212 4.23 29.54 6.20
N GLU A 213 5.52 29.41 6.50
CA GLU A 213 6.06 29.38 7.87
C GLU A 213 5.60 30.58 8.73
N ALA A 214 5.33 31.74 8.13
CA ALA A 214 4.79 32.92 8.83
C ALA A 214 3.31 32.79 9.25
N ARG A 215 2.61 31.71 8.88
CA ARG A 215 1.17 31.47 9.13
C ARG A 215 0.87 30.20 9.93
N ILE A 216 1.83 29.30 10.10
CA ILE A 216 1.64 28.00 10.78
C ILE A 216 1.80 28.06 12.31
N GLY A 217 2.22 29.21 12.85
CA GLY A 217 2.40 29.42 14.28
C GLY A 217 3.66 28.75 14.84
N THR A 218 3.62 28.38 16.12
CA THR A 218 4.71 27.67 16.81
C THR A 218 4.54 26.15 16.65
N PRO A 219 5.65 25.36 16.66
CA PRO A 219 5.55 23.92 16.66
C PRO A 219 4.75 23.42 17.88
N THR A 220 3.84 22.47 17.66
CA THR A 220 3.19 21.70 18.74
C THR A 220 4.14 20.64 19.30
N HIS A 221 5.06 20.15 18.46
CA HIS A 221 6.10 19.19 18.82
C HIS A 221 7.40 19.55 18.08
N GLU A 222 8.53 19.43 18.78
CA GLU A 222 9.87 19.65 18.24
C GLU A 222 10.82 18.62 18.86
N PHE A 223 11.50 17.81 18.04
CA PHE A 223 12.34 16.70 18.48
C PHE A 223 13.32 16.25 17.38
N THR A 224 14.27 15.38 17.74
CA THR A 224 15.24 14.81 16.80
C THR A 224 15.07 13.29 16.74
N LEU A 225 14.71 12.76 15.56
CA LEU A 225 14.64 11.32 15.31
C LEU A 225 16.05 10.74 15.11
N LYS A 226 16.30 9.56 15.67
CA LYS A 226 17.52 8.75 15.57
C LYS A 226 17.21 7.34 15.03
N PRO A 227 18.20 6.57 14.53
CA PRO A 227 17.93 5.28 13.89
C PRO A 227 17.18 4.31 14.81
N GLY A 228 16.05 3.77 14.34
CA GLY A 228 15.15 2.91 15.13
C GLY A 228 13.91 3.62 15.70
N ASP A 229 13.90 4.95 15.74
CA ASP A 229 12.73 5.74 16.13
C ASP A 229 11.60 5.63 15.10
N LEU A 230 10.35 5.71 15.59
CA LEU A 230 9.15 5.84 14.77
C LEU A 230 8.39 7.12 15.09
N LEU A 231 7.90 7.80 14.05
CA LEU A 231 6.98 8.91 14.15
C LEU A 231 5.72 8.61 13.33
N TYR A 232 4.53 8.72 13.95
CA TYR A 232 3.25 8.75 13.25
C TYR A 232 2.62 10.15 13.37
N PHE A 233 1.92 10.59 12.33
CA PHE A 233 0.97 11.70 12.42
C PHE A 233 -0.12 11.58 11.35
N PRO A 234 -1.33 12.13 11.59
CA PRO A 234 -2.43 12.09 10.63
C PRO A 234 -2.29 13.12 9.51
N ARG A 235 -2.99 12.86 8.39
CA ARG A 235 -3.05 13.77 7.24
C ARG A 235 -3.56 15.17 7.63
N GLY A 236 -3.07 16.19 6.94
CA GLY A 236 -3.24 17.59 7.35
C GLY A 236 -2.27 18.09 8.42
N THR A 237 -1.56 17.21 9.15
CA THR A 237 -0.51 17.64 10.11
C THR A 237 0.63 18.34 9.37
N ILE A 238 0.78 19.64 9.61
CA ILE A 238 1.86 20.43 9.04
C ILE A 238 3.18 20.01 9.67
N HIS A 239 4.18 19.79 8.84
CA HIS A 239 5.50 19.37 9.29
C HIS A 239 6.64 19.94 8.43
N GLN A 240 7.82 20.05 9.03
CA GLN A 240 9.08 20.22 8.32
C GLN A 240 10.23 19.52 9.04
N ALA A 241 11.28 19.18 8.30
CA ALA A 241 12.43 18.49 8.84
C ALA A 241 13.75 18.89 8.18
N ASP A 242 14.77 19.10 9.00
CA ASP A 242 16.13 19.49 8.62
C ASP A 242 17.17 18.52 9.21
N THR A 243 18.29 18.30 8.51
CA THR A 243 19.38 17.45 9.02
C THR A 243 20.41 18.33 9.73
N PRO A 244 20.69 18.12 11.03
CA PRO A 244 21.68 18.91 11.76
C PRO A 244 23.06 18.96 11.10
N ALA A 245 23.81 20.01 11.40
CA ALA A 245 25.23 20.10 11.01
C ALA A 245 26.09 19.12 11.82
N GLY A 246 27.25 18.74 11.28
CA GLY A 246 28.22 17.85 11.93
C GLY A 246 27.96 16.34 11.75
N LEU A 247 26.78 15.94 11.28
CA LEU A 247 26.48 14.58 10.84
C LEU A 247 26.93 14.35 9.38
N ALA A 248 26.77 13.14 8.85
CA ALA A 248 26.97 12.86 7.43
C ALA A 248 25.70 13.17 6.60
N HIS A 249 24.60 12.52 6.95
CA HIS A 249 23.27 12.65 6.34
C HIS A 249 22.20 12.11 7.28
N SER A 250 20.93 12.30 6.91
CA SER A 250 19.80 11.54 7.43
C SER A 250 19.11 10.76 6.31
N THR A 251 18.67 9.54 6.62
CA THR A 251 17.76 8.72 5.80
C THR A 251 16.56 8.31 6.65
N HIS A 252 15.33 8.53 6.15
CA HIS A 252 14.12 7.88 6.69
C HIS A 252 13.26 7.31 5.55
N VAL A 253 12.40 6.36 5.87
CA VAL A 253 11.27 5.96 5.01
C VAL A 253 9.97 6.44 5.63
N THR A 254 9.13 7.08 4.83
CA THR A 254 7.75 7.42 5.14
C THR A 254 6.87 6.36 4.50
N ILE A 255 6.27 5.49 5.30
CA ILE A 255 5.22 4.56 4.89
C ILE A 255 3.88 5.30 4.99
N SER A 256 3.05 5.24 3.96
CA SER A 256 1.86 6.08 3.81
C SER A 256 0.63 5.29 3.36
N THR A 257 -0.53 5.54 3.97
CA THR A 257 -1.79 4.84 3.66
C THR A 257 -3.02 5.75 3.82
N TYR A 258 -4.23 5.22 3.62
CA TYR A 258 -5.52 5.91 3.82
C TYR A 258 -5.81 7.11 2.89
N GLN A 259 -5.08 7.24 1.77
CA GLN A 259 -5.41 8.20 0.72
C GLN A 259 -6.84 7.93 0.21
N ASN A 260 -7.70 8.95 0.17
CA ASN A 260 -9.10 8.87 -0.29
C ASN A 260 -9.90 7.70 0.32
N ASN A 261 -9.60 7.33 1.56
CA ASN A 261 -10.26 6.23 2.28
C ASN A 261 -11.18 6.75 3.40
N SER A 262 -11.91 7.86 3.15
CA SER A 262 -12.78 8.50 4.14
C SER A 262 -14.24 8.04 4.04
N TRP A 263 -15.03 8.34 5.07
CA TRP A 263 -16.49 8.19 5.01
C TRP A 263 -17.14 8.94 3.84
N GLY A 264 -16.54 10.04 3.37
CA GLY A 264 -17.04 10.76 2.19
C GLY A 264 -16.82 9.99 0.89
N ASP A 265 -15.66 9.34 0.76
CA ASP A 265 -15.32 8.48 -0.38
C ASP A 265 -16.24 7.25 -0.40
N PHE A 266 -16.35 6.55 0.73
CA PHE A 266 -17.17 5.35 0.86
C PHE A 266 -18.68 5.63 0.72
N LEU A 267 -19.15 6.81 1.12
CA LEU A 267 -20.53 7.25 0.87
C LEU A 267 -20.80 7.44 -0.62
N LEU A 268 -19.86 8.02 -1.39
CA LEU A 268 -20.01 8.20 -2.83
C LEU A 268 -19.99 6.86 -3.59
N ASP A 269 -19.07 5.97 -3.22
CA ASP A 269 -18.99 4.57 -3.72
C ASP A 269 -20.31 3.82 -3.47
N THR A 270 -20.81 3.86 -2.24
CA THR A 270 -22.07 3.22 -1.82
C THR A 270 -23.30 3.81 -2.53
N ILE A 271 -23.40 5.15 -2.62
CA ILE A 271 -24.52 5.82 -3.29
C ILE A 271 -24.54 5.49 -4.79
N SER A 272 -23.38 5.41 -5.45
CA SER A 272 -23.28 5.03 -6.87
C SER A 272 -23.98 3.68 -7.11
N GLY A 273 -23.57 2.64 -6.37
CA GLY A 273 -24.19 1.31 -6.44
C GLY A 273 -25.69 1.33 -6.12
N LEU A 274 -26.09 1.97 -5.01
CA LEU A 274 -27.51 2.06 -4.62
C LEU A 274 -28.38 2.79 -5.65
N VAL A 275 -27.86 3.84 -6.30
CA VAL A 275 -28.58 4.58 -7.35
C VAL A 275 -28.79 3.69 -8.57
N PHE A 276 -27.75 3.01 -9.07
CA PHE A 276 -27.90 2.11 -10.23
C PHE A 276 -28.84 0.94 -9.96
N GLU A 277 -28.82 0.37 -8.75
CA GLU A 277 -29.72 -0.72 -8.38
C GLU A 277 -31.16 -0.26 -8.16
N THR A 278 -31.37 0.83 -7.40
CA THR A 278 -32.72 1.40 -7.21
C THR A 278 -33.31 1.89 -8.54
N ALA A 279 -32.47 2.36 -9.46
CA ALA A 279 -32.89 2.75 -10.80
C ALA A 279 -33.28 1.56 -11.70
N LYS A 280 -33.18 0.30 -11.28
CA LYS A 280 -33.79 -0.85 -12.01
C LYS A 280 -35.28 -0.99 -11.69
N GLU A 281 -35.65 -0.80 -10.43
CA GLU A 281 -37.01 -0.95 -9.92
C GLU A 281 -37.80 0.37 -10.01
N ASN A 282 -37.17 1.51 -9.69
CA ASN A 282 -37.80 2.82 -9.67
C ASN A 282 -37.46 3.63 -10.93
N VAL A 283 -38.48 3.84 -11.77
CA VAL A 283 -38.35 4.63 -13.00
C VAL A 283 -38.00 6.10 -12.77
N GLU A 284 -38.34 6.69 -11.61
CA GLU A 284 -38.09 8.12 -11.34
C GLU A 284 -36.61 8.48 -11.43
N LEU A 285 -35.72 7.60 -10.95
CA LEU A 285 -34.27 7.76 -11.03
C LEU A 285 -33.72 7.64 -12.46
N ARG A 286 -34.48 7.01 -13.38
CA ARG A 286 -34.15 6.94 -14.82
C ARG A 286 -34.75 8.10 -15.63
N THR A 287 -35.67 8.90 -15.06
CA THR A 287 -36.27 10.01 -15.81
C THR A 287 -35.28 11.14 -16.06
N GLY A 288 -35.31 11.72 -17.26
CA GLY A 288 -34.48 12.87 -17.60
C GLY A 288 -34.76 14.07 -16.71
N ILE A 289 -33.70 14.77 -16.28
CA ILE A 289 -33.81 16.06 -15.59
C ILE A 289 -34.51 17.10 -16.46
N SER A 290 -35.11 18.12 -15.84
CA SER A 290 -35.76 19.20 -16.57
C SER A 290 -34.80 19.86 -17.57
N ARG A 291 -35.25 20.03 -18.82
CA ARG A 291 -34.52 20.75 -19.87
C ARG A 291 -34.01 22.10 -19.36
N GLN A 292 -32.76 22.42 -19.68
CA GLN A 292 -32.05 23.64 -19.26
C GLN A 292 -31.79 23.79 -17.75
N LEU A 293 -31.99 22.74 -16.92
CA LEU A 293 -31.67 22.76 -15.49
C LEU A 293 -30.16 23.03 -15.23
N LEU A 294 -29.28 22.47 -16.06
CA LEU A 294 -27.83 22.70 -15.97
C LEU A 294 -27.38 24.11 -16.36
N MET A 295 -28.26 24.92 -16.96
CA MET A 295 -28.00 26.33 -17.29
C MET A 295 -28.56 27.31 -16.26
N GLN A 296 -29.15 26.81 -15.16
CA GLN A 296 -29.61 27.67 -14.06
C GLN A 296 -28.42 28.10 -13.21
N VAL A 297 -28.36 29.38 -12.85
CA VAL A 297 -27.33 29.93 -11.94
C VAL A 297 -27.47 29.44 -10.50
N GLU A 298 -28.62 28.88 -10.14
CA GLU A 298 -28.92 28.32 -8.81
C GLU A 298 -29.61 26.96 -8.92
N THR A 299 -29.37 26.08 -7.93
CA THR A 299 -30.11 24.82 -7.79
C THR A 299 -31.57 25.09 -7.42
N THR A 300 -32.47 24.93 -8.39
CA THR A 300 -33.91 25.19 -8.23
C THR A 300 -34.52 24.43 -7.05
N THR A 301 -35.51 25.04 -6.39
CA THR A 301 -36.25 24.42 -5.26
C THR A 301 -36.90 23.08 -5.64
N VAL A 302 -37.31 22.92 -6.90
CA VAL A 302 -37.88 21.67 -7.42
C VAL A 302 -36.82 20.56 -7.48
N ALA A 303 -35.64 20.86 -8.05
CA ALA A 303 -34.52 19.92 -8.08
C ALA A 303 -34.05 19.56 -6.66
N ARG A 304 -33.90 20.55 -5.78
CA ARG A 304 -33.52 20.35 -4.38
C ARG A 304 -34.49 19.43 -3.64
N ARG A 305 -35.80 19.64 -3.80
CA ARG A 305 -36.83 18.78 -3.18
C ARG A 305 -36.78 17.34 -3.71
N ARG A 306 -36.61 17.14 -5.03
CA ARG A 306 -36.48 15.79 -5.62
C ARG A 306 -35.23 15.06 -5.12
N LEU A 307 -34.07 15.71 -5.14
CA LEU A 307 -32.81 15.15 -4.63
C LEU A 307 -32.92 14.78 -3.15
N SER A 308 -33.51 15.64 -2.31
CA SER A 308 -33.79 15.31 -0.90
C SER A 308 -34.77 14.14 -0.73
N GLY A 309 -35.69 13.92 -1.68
CA GLY A 309 -36.55 12.74 -1.70
C GLY A 309 -35.74 11.48 -1.93
N PHE A 310 -34.98 11.44 -3.03
CA PHE A 310 -34.13 10.30 -3.39
C PHE A 310 -33.12 9.95 -2.29
N LEU A 311 -32.47 10.94 -1.66
CA LEU A 311 -31.52 10.70 -0.56
C LEU A 311 -32.17 10.00 0.64
N ARG A 312 -33.44 10.30 0.98
CA ARG A 312 -34.16 9.58 2.03
C ARG A 312 -34.48 8.15 1.60
N THR A 313 -35.03 7.97 0.40
CA THR A 313 -35.33 6.63 -0.14
C THR A 313 -34.10 5.72 -0.22
N LEU A 314 -32.92 6.28 -0.54
CA LEU A 314 -31.66 5.53 -0.55
C LEU A 314 -31.20 5.16 0.89
N ALA A 315 -31.41 6.03 1.87
CA ALA A 315 -31.17 5.72 3.28
C ALA A 315 -32.14 4.64 3.79
N ASP A 316 -33.45 4.78 3.53
CA ASP A 316 -34.47 3.79 3.89
C ASP A 316 -34.15 2.41 3.27
N ARG A 317 -33.66 2.38 2.01
CA ARG A 317 -33.21 1.13 1.35
C ARG A 317 -31.98 0.53 2.00
N LEU A 318 -30.99 1.37 2.36
CA LEU A 318 -29.74 0.93 3.01
C LEU A 318 -29.99 0.36 4.42
N GLU A 319 -30.96 0.89 5.16
CA GLU A 319 -31.41 0.31 6.43
C GLU A 319 -32.24 -0.97 6.22
N GLY A 320 -33.05 -1.01 5.16
CA GLY A 320 -33.97 -2.11 4.85
C GLY A 320 -33.34 -3.37 4.26
N THR A 321 -32.17 -3.29 3.60
CA THR A 321 -31.55 -4.45 2.93
C THR A 321 -30.13 -4.76 3.42
N LYS A 322 -29.80 -6.05 3.48
CA LYS A 322 -28.43 -6.55 3.71
C LYS A 322 -27.77 -6.98 2.39
N GLU A 323 -28.09 -6.27 1.30
CA GLU A 323 -27.58 -6.58 -0.02
C GLU A 323 -26.07 -6.33 -0.11
N LEU A 324 -25.36 -7.20 -0.82
CA LEU A 324 -23.99 -6.92 -1.23
C LEU A 324 -24.06 -5.91 -2.38
N LEU A 325 -23.46 -4.73 -2.18
CA LEU A 325 -23.37 -3.68 -3.18
C LEU A 325 -22.08 -3.81 -3.99
N SER A 326 -22.10 -3.28 -5.22
CA SER A 326 -20.89 -2.99 -5.98
C SER A 326 -20.07 -1.94 -5.26
N SER A 327 -18.75 -2.08 -5.28
CA SER A 327 -17.79 -1.11 -4.72
C SER A 327 -16.59 -1.04 -5.63
N ASP A 328 -16.35 0.15 -6.18
CA ASP A 328 -15.17 0.46 -6.97
C ASP A 328 -13.95 0.63 -6.05
N MET A 329 -14.13 1.14 -4.83
CA MET A 329 -13.07 1.19 -3.81
C MET A 329 -12.48 -0.20 -3.51
N LYS A 330 -13.31 -1.24 -3.35
CA LYS A 330 -12.83 -2.62 -3.18
C LYS A 330 -12.03 -3.10 -4.40
N LYS A 331 -12.50 -2.76 -5.61
CA LYS A 331 -11.87 -3.17 -6.87
C LYS A 331 -10.51 -2.50 -7.04
N ASP A 332 -10.44 -1.19 -6.81
CA ASP A 332 -9.20 -0.40 -6.81
C ASP A 332 -8.16 -0.99 -5.86
N PHE A 333 -8.53 -1.21 -4.59
CA PHE A 333 -7.63 -1.76 -3.58
C PHE A 333 -7.03 -3.10 -4.00
N VAL A 334 -7.83 -4.06 -4.48
CA VAL A 334 -7.32 -5.40 -4.83
C VAL A 334 -6.51 -5.40 -6.13
N MET A 335 -6.80 -4.52 -7.09
CA MET A 335 -6.03 -4.40 -8.33
C MET A 335 -4.66 -3.75 -8.10
N HIS A 336 -4.58 -2.77 -7.19
CA HIS A 336 -3.40 -1.91 -7.08
C HIS A 336 -2.45 -2.23 -5.92
N ARG A 337 -2.85 -3.09 -4.97
CA ARG A 337 -2.02 -3.51 -3.82
C ARG A 337 -0.89 -4.48 -4.15
N LEU A 338 -0.01 -4.75 -3.19
CA LEU A 338 1.06 -5.74 -3.31
C LEU A 338 0.53 -7.19 -3.38
N PRO A 339 1.21 -8.08 -4.13
CA PRO A 339 1.03 -9.52 -3.97
C PRO A 339 1.55 -9.99 -2.60
N PRO A 340 1.06 -11.13 -2.07
CA PRO A 340 1.57 -11.73 -0.83
C PRO A 340 3.09 -11.88 -0.85
N TYR A 341 3.76 -11.59 0.26
CA TYR A 341 5.20 -11.82 0.37
C TYR A 341 5.56 -13.31 0.28
N TYR A 342 6.56 -13.64 -0.54
CA TYR A 342 7.13 -14.99 -0.66
C TYR A 342 8.66 -14.96 -0.70
N VAL A 343 9.26 -16.13 -0.44
CA VAL A 343 10.70 -16.37 -0.61
C VAL A 343 10.89 -17.28 -1.82
N GLY A 344 11.76 -16.91 -2.76
CA GLY A 344 12.00 -17.68 -3.99
C GLY A 344 11.26 -17.12 -5.20
N ASP A 345 10.65 -17.99 -6.00
CA ASP A 345 10.01 -17.65 -7.29
C ASP A 345 8.49 -17.45 -7.23
N GLY A 346 7.86 -17.71 -6.07
CA GLY A 346 6.42 -17.53 -5.88
C GLY A 346 5.54 -18.64 -6.46
N THR A 347 6.10 -19.81 -6.78
CA THR A 347 5.35 -20.94 -7.36
C THR A 347 4.08 -21.29 -6.57
N GLU A 348 4.11 -21.25 -5.23
CA GLU A 348 2.96 -21.52 -4.36
C GLU A 348 1.78 -20.53 -4.50
N LEU A 349 2.01 -19.34 -5.08
CA LEU A 349 0.97 -18.34 -5.37
C LEU A 349 0.38 -18.46 -6.78
N LEU A 350 1.04 -19.22 -7.66
CA LEU A 350 0.74 -19.29 -9.08
C LEU A 350 0.31 -20.69 -9.53
N THR A 351 0.68 -21.74 -8.78
CA THR A 351 0.39 -23.14 -9.10
C THR A 351 -0.28 -23.82 -7.91
N PRO A 352 -1.52 -24.32 -8.05
CA PRO A 352 -2.23 -25.00 -6.98
C PRO A 352 -1.46 -26.22 -6.46
N GLY A 353 -1.14 -26.19 -5.16
CA GLY A 353 -0.42 -27.26 -4.46
C GLY A 353 -1.34 -28.28 -3.79
N GLY A 354 -0.74 -29.38 -3.33
CA GLY A 354 -1.38 -30.37 -2.47
C GLY A 354 -2.32 -31.34 -3.19
N LYS A 355 -3.39 -31.76 -2.50
CA LYS A 355 -4.40 -32.67 -3.04
C LYS A 355 -5.51 -31.86 -3.72
N LEU A 356 -6.00 -32.36 -4.86
CA LEU A 356 -7.22 -31.88 -5.49
C LEU A 356 -8.40 -32.01 -4.51
N PRO A 357 -9.17 -30.94 -4.24
CA PRO A 357 -10.36 -31.03 -3.39
C PRO A 357 -11.44 -31.92 -4.03
N ARG A 358 -12.21 -32.59 -3.17
CA ARG A 358 -13.36 -33.45 -3.51
C ARG A 358 -14.49 -33.21 -2.53
N LEU A 359 -15.68 -33.72 -2.83
CA LEU A 359 -16.89 -33.61 -2.01
C LEU A 359 -16.68 -34.09 -0.56
N ASP A 360 -15.87 -35.12 -0.33
CA ASP A 360 -15.53 -35.64 1.00
C ASP A 360 -14.36 -34.93 1.70
N SER A 361 -13.75 -33.93 1.06
CA SER A 361 -12.63 -33.17 1.62
C SER A 361 -13.09 -32.14 2.67
N ARG A 362 -12.17 -31.79 3.58
CA ARG A 362 -12.23 -30.56 4.35
C ARG A 362 -11.32 -29.52 3.71
N VAL A 363 -11.78 -28.28 3.65
CA VAL A 363 -11.09 -27.17 3.00
C VAL A 363 -11.04 -25.93 3.88
N GLY A 364 -9.91 -25.22 3.83
CA GLY A 364 -9.69 -23.92 4.47
C GLY A 364 -9.32 -22.85 3.44
N LEU A 365 -9.78 -21.62 3.68
CA LEU A 365 -9.47 -20.47 2.83
C LEU A 365 -8.02 -20.00 3.10
N GLN A 366 -7.22 -19.90 2.06
CA GLN A 366 -5.88 -19.29 2.10
C GLN A 366 -5.94 -17.83 1.65
N PHE A 367 -4.94 -17.04 2.05
CA PHE A 367 -4.76 -15.63 1.64
C PHE A 367 -6.03 -14.76 1.79
N LYS A 368 -6.84 -15.02 2.83
CA LYS A 368 -8.12 -14.34 3.10
C LYS A 368 -8.04 -12.82 2.96
N ASP A 369 -7.02 -12.20 3.52
CA ASP A 369 -6.84 -10.75 3.54
C ASP A 369 -6.40 -10.16 2.17
N HIS A 370 -6.10 -11.01 1.17
CA HIS A 370 -5.78 -10.64 -0.21
C HIS A 370 -6.97 -10.79 -1.18
N ILE A 371 -8.13 -11.24 -0.69
CA ILE A 371 -9.35 -11.50 -1.48
C ILE A 371 -10.41 -10.43 -1.15
N VAL A 372 -11.24 -10.07 -2.13
CA VAL A 372 -12.46 -9.28 -1.92
C VAL A 372 -13.62 -9.84 -2.73
N LEU A 373 -14.81 -9.75 -2.14
CA LEU A 373 -16.08 -10.06 -2.78
C LEU A 373 -16.87 -8.77 -3.05
N THR A 374 -17.37 -8.66 -4.26
CA THR A 374 -18.23 -7.59 -4.76
C THR A 374 -19.27 -8.18 -5.71
N VAL A 375 -20.27 -7.40 -6.11
CA VAL A 375 -21.22 -7.79 -7.16
C VAL A 375 -21.14 -6.85 -8.34
N GLY A 376 -21.54 -7.36 -9.50
CA GLY A 376 -21.68 -6.58 -10.72
C GLY A 376 -22.67 -7.24 -11.68
N PRO A 377 -23.01 -6.56 -12.79
CA PRO A 377 -23.68 -7.21 -13.91
C PRO A 377 -22.76 -8.27 -14.50
N ASP A 378 -23.32 -9.41 -14.95
CA ASP A 378 -22.56 -10.29 -15.84
C ASP A 378 -22.16 -9.54 -17.12
N GLN A 379 -20.89 -9.67 -17.51
CA GLN A 379 -20.31 -8.98 -18.65
C GLN A 379 -20.27 -9.86 -19.91
N ASP A 380 -20.41 -11.18 -19.78
CA ASP A 380 -20.35 -12.11 -20.92
C ASP A 380 -21.73 -12.30 -21.58
N GLN A 381 -22.82 -11.85 -20.94
CA GLN A 381 -24.16 -11.88 -21.50
C GLN A 381 -24.49 -10.60 -22.30
N SER A 382 -24.78 -10.77 -23.58
CA SER A 382 -25.15 -9.71 -24.51
C SER A 382 -26.62 -9.25 -24.41
N ASP A 383 -27.48 -10.01 -23.70
CA ASP A 383 -28.92 -9.79 -23.65
C ASP A 383 -29.37 -8.81 -22.55
N GLU A 384 -30.60 -8.31 -22.71
CA GLU A 384 -31.18 -7.18 -21.96
C GLU A 384 -31.39 -7.45 -20.45
N SER A 385 -31.27 -8.70 -19.99
CA SER A 385 -31.40 -9.11 -18.58
C SER A 385 -30.08 -9.61 -18.00
N ARG A 386 -29.07 -8.73 -17.88
CA ARG A 386 -27.81 -9.06 -17.19
C ARG A 386 -28.08 -9.48 -15.75
N GLU A 387 -28.00 -10.79 -15.48
CA GLU A 387 -28.06 -11.30 -14.12
C GLU A 387 -26.91 -10.72 -13.28
N LYS A 388 -27.16 -10.51 -11.99
CA LYS A 388 -26.11 -10.15 -11.05
C LYS A 388 -25.27 -11.39 -10.75
N VAL A 389 -23.95 -11.24 -10.84
CA VAL A 389 -22.99 -12.26 -10.40
C VAL A 389 -22.13 -11.72 -9.27
N VAL A 390 -21.62 -12.64 -8.46
CA VAL A 390 -20.58 -12.37 -7.45
C VAL A 390 -19.24 -12.43 -8.16
N TYR A 391 -18.48 -11.35 -8.04
CA TYR A 391 -17.07 -11.33 -8.42
C TYR A 391 -16.22 -11.56 -7.17
N LEU A 392 -15.35 -12.56 -7.26
CA LEU A 392 -14.27 -12.77 -6.30
C LEU A 392 -12.95 -12.39 -6.97
N TYR A 393 -12.33 -11.35 -6.43
CA TYR A 393 -11.06 -10.81 -6.89
C TYR A 393 -9.97 -11.10 -5.86
N HIS A 394 -8.74 -11.33 -6.30
CA HIS A 394 -7.60 -11.58 -5.41
C HIS A 394 -6.32 -10.96 -5.97
N SER A 395 -5.37 -10.66 -5.07
CA SER A 395 -4.12 -9.94 -5.39
C SER A 395 -2.88 -10.83 -5.52
N LEU A 396 -3.02 -12.17 -5.47
CA LEU A 396 -1.90 -13.12 -5.55
C LEU A 396 -1.02 -12.93 -6.81
N LYS A 397 -1.64 -12.52 -7.92
CA LYS A 397 -1.00 -12.33 -9.23
C LYS A 397 -0.59 -10.87 -9.51
N ASN A 398 -0.70 -9.96 -8.53
CA ASN A 398 -0.36 -8.55 -8.71
C ASN A 398 1.15 -8.34 -8.94
N LYS A 399 1.50 -7.35 -9.76
CA LYS A 399 2.90 -7.04 -10.09
C LYS A 399 3.51 -6.11 -9.05
N ARG A 400 4.44 -6.65 -8.25
CA ARG A 400 5.21 -5.89 -7.25
C ARG A 400 5.97 -4.72 -7.90
N GLU A 401 6.47 -4.90 -9.12
CA GLU A 401 7.31 -3.95 -9.87
C GLU A 401 6.59 -2.65 -10.24
N THR A 402 5.26 -2.67 -10.26
CA THR A 402 4.40 -1.52 -10.62
C THR A 402 3.61 -0.97 -9.43
N HIS A 403 3.84 -1.49 -8.22
CA HIS A 403 3.12 -1.09 -7.01
C HIS A 403 3.19 0.43 -6.77
N MET A 404 2.03 1.08 -6.68
CA MET A 404 1.87 2.54 -6.47
C MET A 404 2.59 3.42 -7.52
N MET A 405 2.73 2.93 -8.77
CA MET A 405 3.40 3.68 -9.85
C MET A 405 2.46 4.33 -10.88
N GLY A 406 1.17 4.01 -10.86
CA GLY A 406 0.18 4.55 -11.80
C GLY A 406 0.48 4.17 -13.27
N ASN A 407 0.20 2.93 -13.66
CA ASN A 407 0.35 2.49 -15.05
C ASN A 407 -0.88 2.88 -15.89
N GLU A 408 -0.65 3.24 -17.15
CA GLU A 408 -1.68 3.70 -18.11
C GLU A 408 -2.32 2.55 -18.92
N GLU A 409 -1.78 1.32 -18.83
CA GLU A 409 -2.34 0.15 -19.50
C GLU A 409 -3.48 -0.45 -18.65
N GLU A 410 -4.66 -0.64 -19.25
CA GLU A 410 -5.77 -1.36 -18.61
C GLU A 410 -5.31 -2.76 -18.22
N ILE A 411 -5.18 -3.00 -16.90
CA ILE A 411 -4.84 -4.32 -16.38
C ILE A 411 -6.07 -5.21 -16.61
N GLU A 412 -5.98 -6.15 -17.57
CA GLU A 412 -6.99 -7.18 -17.81
C GLU A 412 -7.13 -8.10 -16.58
N PHE A 413 -7.94 -7.66 -15.63
CA PHE A 413 -8.05 -8.25 -14.31
C PHE A 413 -9.20 -9.26 -14.24
N HIS A 414 -8.83 -10.53 -14.37
CA HIS A 414 -9.74 -11.65 -14.40
C HIS A 414 -10.02 -12.16 -12.98
N GLY A 415 -11.21 -11.87 -12.45
CA GLY A 415 -11.72 -12.44 -11.20
C GLY A 415 -12.54 -13.71 -11.44
N LEU A 416 -12.68 -14.53 -10.39
CA LEU A 416 -13.63 -15.65 -10.40
C LEU A 416 -15.06 -15.11 -10.35
N ARG A 417 -15.97 -15.77 -11.09
CA ARG A 417 -17.39 -15.40 -11.19
C ARG A 417 -18.27 -16.54 -10.68
N PHE A 418 -19.24 -16.21 -9.84
CA PHE A 418 -20.21 -17.16 -9.32
C PHE A 418 -21.64 -16.58 -9.33
N PRO A 419 -22.69 -17.41 -9.51
CA PRO A 419 -24.08 -16.96 -9.35
C PRO A 419 -24.35 -16.37 -7.96
N LEU A 420 -25.32 -15.46 -7.83
CA LEU A 420 -25.73 -14.90 -6.53
C LEU A 420 -26.15 -15.96 -5.50
N SER A 421 -26.64 -17.14 -5.93
CA SER A 421 -26.95 -18.26 -5.04
C SER A 421 -25.74 -18.73 -4.21
N HIS A 422 -24.51 -18.53 -4.71
CA HIS A 422 -23.29 -19.00 -4.06
C HIS A 422 -22.80 -18.08 -2.94
N VAL A 423 -23.41 -16.90 -2.73
CA VAL A 423 -23.01 -15.93 -1.69
C VAL A 423 -22.92 -16.55 -0.30
N ASP A 424 -23.89 -17.39 0.08
CA ASP A 424 -23.92 -17.97 1.43
C ASP A 424 -22.90 -19.11 1.63
N ALA A 425 -22.58 -19.86 0.57
CA ALA A 425 -21.48 -20.83 0.59
C ALA A 425 -20.11 -20.13 0.66
N LEU A 426 -19.93 -19.03 -0.09
CA LEU A 426 -18.74 -18.18 0.00
C LEU A 426 -18.58 -17.59 1.42
N LYS A 427 -19.66 -17.11 2.05
CA LYS A 427 -19.66 -16.67 3.46
C LYS A 427 -19.33 -17.81 4.43
N GLN A 428 -19.75 -19.05 4.17
CA GLN A 428 -19.36 -20.19 5.01
C GLN A 428 -17.85 -20.43 4.94
N ILE A 429 -17.27 -20.47 3.73
CA ILE A 429 -15.83 -20.62 3.52
C ILE A 429 -15.06 -19.46 4.20
N TRP A 430 -15.56 -18.23 4.10
CA TRP A 430 -14.92 -17.03 4.67
C TRP A 430 -14.87 -17.02 6.21
N ASN A 431 -15.91 -17.55 6.86
CA ASN A 431 -16.12 -17.43 8.30
C ASN A 431 -15.67 -18.66 9.11
N ASN A 432 -15.26 -19.75 8.46
CA ASN A 432 -14.77 -20.96 9.12
C ASN A 432 -13.28 -21.17 8.82
N SER A 433 -12.51 -21.65 9.80
CA SER A 433 -11.10 -22.00 9.59
C SER A 433 -10.92 -23.23 8.69
N ALA A 434 -11.83 -24.21 8.78
CA ALA A 434 -11.94 -25.31 7.82
C ALA A 434 -13.37 -25.88 7.82
N ILE A 435 -13.93 -26.11 6.63
CA ILE A 435 -15.29 -26.61 6.39
C ILE A 435 -15.28 -27.87 5.52
N SER A 436 -16.24 -28.78 5.71
CA SER A 436 -16.47 -29.93 4.82
C SER A 436 -17.12 -29.45 3.52
N VAL A 437 -16.67 -29.93 2.35
CA VAL A 437 -17.26 -29.52 1.06
C VAL A 437 -18.75 -29.90 0.99
N LYS A 438 -19.16 -31.03 1.57
CA LYS A 438 -20.58 -31.45 1.70
C LYS A 438 -21.49 -30.46 2.43
N ASP A 439 -20.94 -29.70 3.39
CA ASP A 439 -21.70 -28.83 4.30
C ASP A 439 -21.93 -27.42 3.72
N LEU A 440 -21.44 -27.16 2.50
CA LEU A 440 -21.68 -25.92 1.78
C LEU A 440 -23.16 -25.79 1.38
N LYS A 441 -23.73 -24.59 1.59
CA LYS A 441 -25.11 -24.21 1.26
C LYS A 441 -25.30 -24.01 -0.25
N LEU A 442 -25.20 -25.09 -0.98
CA LEU A 442 -25.50 -25.20 -2.40
C LEU A 442 -26.47 -26.37 -2.61
N THR A 443 -27.18 -26.38 -3.74
CA THR A 443 -28.31 -27.28 -3.95
C THR A 443 -27.89 -28.67 -4.40
N THR A 444 -26.84 -28.77 -5.21
CA THR A 444 -26.27 -30.05 -5.66
C THR A 444 -24.85 -30.24 -5.15
N ASP A 445 -24.35 -31.48 -5.17
CA ASP A 445 -22.98 -31.78 -4.78
C ASP A 445 -21.96 -31.36 -5.86
N GLU A 446 -22.38 -31.33 -7.14
CA GLU A 446 -21.59 -30.79 -8.25
C GLU A 446 -21.32 -29.28 -8.10
N GLU A 447 -22.31 -28.49 -7.65
CA GLU A 447 -22.09 -27.06 -7.33
C GLU A 447 -21.02 -26.89 -6.25
N LYS A 448 -21.02 -27.75 -5.21
CA LYS A 448 -20.07 -27.69 -4.10
C LYS A 448 -18.65 -28.03 -4.54
N GLU A 449 -18.48 -29.11 -5.32
CA GLU A 449 -17.18 -29.46 -5.89
C GLU A 449 -16.69 -28.37 -6.86
N SER A 450 -17.56 -27.88 -7.75
CA SER A 450 -17.24 -26.83 -8.74
C SER A 450 -16.75 -25.53 -8.08
N LEU A 451 -17.50 -25.01 -7.08
CA LEU A 451 -17.10 -23.82 -6.32
C LEU A 451 -15.71 -23.98 -5.71
N VAL A 452 -15.47 -25.09 -5.00
CA VAL A 452 -14.22 -25.32 -4.29
C VAL A 452 -13.06 -25.57 -5.25
N LEU A 453 -13.31 -26.23 -6.38
CA LEU A 453 -12.32 -26.43 -7.44
C LEU A 453 -11.91 -25.10 -8.08
N SER A 454 -12.86 -24.21 -8.40
CA SER A 454 -12.57 -22.87 -8.97
C SER A 454 -11.73 -22.01 -8.03
N LEU A 455 -12.01 -22.05 -6.71
CA LEU A 455 -11.19 -21.35 -5.71
C LEU A 455 -9.80 -21.99 -5.57
N TRP A 456 -9.69 -23.32 -5.65
CA TRP A 456 -8.43 -24.05 -5.59
C TRP A 456 -7.54 -23.78 -6.82
N THR A 457 -8.10 -23.65 -8.03
CA THR A 457 -7.32 -23.30 -9.22
C THR A 457 -6.62 -21.94 -9.14
N GLU A 458 -7.13 -21.04 -8.29
CA GLU A 458 -6.54 -19.73 -8.00
C GLU A 458 -5.69 -19.69 -6.72
N CYS A 459 -5.29 -20.87 -6.20
CA CYS A 459 -4.49 -21.02 -4.97
C CYS A 459 -5.16 -20.42 -3.71
N LEU A 460 -6.49 -20.31 -3.69
CA LEU A 460 -7.24 -19.71 -2.57
C LEU A 460 -7.74 -20.75 -1.56
N ILE A 461 -7.59 -22.04 -1.85
CA ILE A 461 -8.08 -23.15 -1.00
C ILE A 461 -6.96 -24.14 -0.71
N GLN A 462 -6.89 -24.58 0.55
CA GLN A 462 -6.10 -25.72 1.00
C GLN A 462 -7.01 -26.86 1.45
N VAL A 463 -6.71 -28.08 1.02
CA VAL A 463 -7.30 -29.30 1.58
C VAL A 463 -6.60 -29.64 2.90
N VAL A 464 -7.37 -29.88 3.97
CA VAL A 464 -6.91 -30.00 5.36
C VAL A 464 -7.17 -31.39 5.94
#